data_AF-A0A0D7EZT2-F1
#
_entry.id   AF-A0A0D7EZT2-F1
#
_cell.length_a   1.000
_cell.length_b   1.000
_cell.length_c   1.000
_cell.angle_alpha   90.00
_cell.angle_beta   90.00
_cell.angle_gamma   90.00
#
_symmetry.space_group_name_H-M   'P 1'
#
loop_
_entity.id
_entity.type
_entity.pdbx_description
1 polymer ?
#
loop_
_entity_poly.entity_id
_entity_poly.type
_entity_poly.pdbx_seq_one_letter_code
_entity_poly.pdbx_strand_id
1 'polypeptide(L)'
;MPHSYEQKITALLEQETPMRLWLEQKRALTRDSAGGTVIIGLSAEETEEFLRLSRLVQSRDAGITAADARAISDRHAALKARLEEALQEDAIESLSSWGDAPRP
;
A
#
# COMPACT_ATOMS: atom_id res chain seq x y z
N MET A 1 16.41 -6.05 -19.26
CA MET A 1 16.50 -5.94 -17.79
C MET A 1 15.09 -5.73 -17.26
N PRO A 2 14.46 -6.71 -16.61
CA PRO A 2 13.20 -6.45 -15.93
C PRO A 2 13.49 -5.49 -14.78
N HIS A 3 12.90 -4.30 -14.81
CA HIS A 3 12.93 -3.39 -13.67
C HIS A 3 12.32 -4.14 -12.48
N SER A 4 13.09 -4.36 -11.41
CA SER A 4 12.58 -5.00 -10.20
C SER A 4 11.40 -4.17 -9.67
N TYR A 5 10.37 -4.82 -9.14
CA TYR A 5 9.20 -4.12 -8.58
C TYR A 5 9.63 -3.05 -7.57
N GLU A 6 10.69 -3.31 -6.79
CA GLU A 6 11.31 -2.35 -5.88
C GLU A 6 11.69 -1.01 -6.54
N GLN A 7 12.35 -1.03 -7.71
CA GLN A 7 12.73 0.20 -8.42
C GLN A 7 11.49 0.98 -8.88
N LYS A 8 10.46 0.27 -9.34
CA LYS A 8 9.20 0.90 -9.76
C LYS A 8 8.45 1.50 -8.57
N ILE A 9 8.35 0.77 -7.46
CA ILE A 9 7.72 1.23 -6.22
C ILE A 9 8.41 2.50 -5.73
N THR A 10 9.74 2.49 -5.68
CA THR A 10 10.53 3.66 -5.25
C THR A 10 10.24 4.85 -6.15
N ALA A 11 10.30 4.68 -7.46
CA ALA A 11 10.01 5.75 -8.42
C ALA A 11 8.57 6.27 -8.29
N LEU A 12 7.59 5.40 -8.05
CA LEU A 12 6.18 5.80 -7.85
C LEU A 12 5.99 6.59 -6.55
N LEU A 13 6.63 6.16 -5.46
CA LEU A 13 6.58 6.86 -4.17
C LEU A 13 7.26 8.24 -4.22
N GLU A 14 8.34 8.37 -5.01
CA GLU A 14 9.01 9.65 -5.24
C GLU A 14 8.15 10.62 -6.06
N GLN A 15 7.43 10.11 -7.06
CA GLN A 15 6.54 10.92 -7.90
C GLN A 15 5.29 11.39 -7.14
N GLU A 16 4.72 10.54 -6.29
CA GLU A 16 3.47 10.79 -5.57
C GLU A 16 3.73 11.09 -4.09
N THR A 17 4.37 12.24 -3.83
CA THR A 17 4.73 12.67 -2.46
C THR A 17 3.54 12.64 -1.47
N PRO A 18 2.31 13.07 -1.82
CA PRO A 18 1.16 12.95 -0.92
C PRO A 18 0.82 11.51 -0.55
N MET A 19 0.93 10.57 -1.50
CA MET A 19 0.68 9.15 -1.26
C MET A 19 1.73 8.57 -0.32
N ARG A 20 3.01 8.86 -0.57
CA ARG A 20 4.10 8.44 0.32
C ARG A 20 3.88 8.95 1.74
N LEU A 21 3.59 10.24 1.90
CA LEU A 21 3.34 10.85 3.22
C LEU A 21 2.12 10.22 3.92
N TRP A 22 1.07 9.90 3.18
CA TRP A 22 -0.10 9.22 3.73
C TRP A 22 0.24 7.80 4.23
N LEU A 23 0.99 7.02 3.44
CA LEU A 23 1.46 5.69 3.84
C LEU A 23 2.41 5.75 5.04
N GLU A 24 3.30 6.73 5.10
CA GLU A 24 4.20 6.95 6.24
C GLU A 24 3.43 7.32 7.51
N GLN A 25 2.44 8.23 7.43
CA GLN A 25 1.58 8.59 8.57
C GLN A 25 0.79 7.39 9.11
N LYS A 26 0.37 6.49 8.22
CA LYS A 26 -0.30 5.24 8.57
C LYS A 26 0.66 4.15 9.05
N ARG A 27 1.98 4.39 8.98
CA ARG A 27 3.04 3.37 9.19
C ARG A 27 2.83 2.12 8.31
N ALA A 28 2.27 2.34 7.12
CA ALA A 28 1.91 1.30 6.17
C ALA A 28 3.08 0.80 5.32
N LEU A 29 4.19 1.53 5.29
CA LEU A 29 5.39 1.11 4.56
C LEU A 29 6.24 0.15 5.42
N THR A 30 6.50 -1.04 4.90
CA THR A 30 7.34 -2.07 5.51
C THR A 30 8.35 -2.61 4.49
N ARG A 31 9.14 -3.60 4.90
CA ARG A 31 10.06 -4.33 4.02
C ARG A 31 9.58 -5.76 3.81
N ASP A 32 9.69 -6.25 2.58
CA ASP A 32 9.46 -7.65 2.28
C ASP A 32 10.65 -8.53 2.71
N SER A 33 10.54 -9.85 2.49
CA SER A 33 11.61 -10.82 2.78
C SER A 33 12.90 -10.61 1.97
N ALA A 34 12.83 -9.85 0.87
CA ALA A 34 13.98 -9.49 0.05
C ALA A 34 14.59 -8.14 0.45
N GLY A 35 13.98 -7.43 1.42
CA GLY A 35 14.41 -6.12 1.90
C GLY A 35 13.87 -4.93 1.11
N GLY A 36 12.99 -5.17 0.13
CA GLY A 36 12.36 -4.14 -0.69
C GLY A 36 11.18 -3.48 0.01
N THR A 37 10.94 -2.19 -0.30
CA THR A 37 9.81 -1.44 0.27
C THR A 37 8.48 -1.96 -0.27
N VAL A 38 7.58 -2.35 0.62
CA VAL A 38 6.22 -2.80 0.29
C VAL A 38 5.20 -2.17 1.24
N ILE A 39 3.92 -2.23 0.87
CA ILE A 39 2.81 -1.83 1.73
C ILE A 39 2.41 -3.04 2.59
N ILE A 40 2.15 -2.83 3.88
CA ILE A 40 1.70 -3.89 4.81
C ILE A 40 0.45 -4.61 4.25
N GLY A 41 0.44 -5.94 4.35
CA GLY A 41 -0.63 -6.79 3.81
C GLY A 41 -0.62 -6.98 2.30
N LEU A 42 0.30 -6.31 1.58
CA LEU A 42 0.46 -6.39 0.12
C LEU A 42 1.85 -6.93 -0.26
N SER A 43 1.89 -7.69 -1.35
CA SER A 43 3.14 -8.09 -2.00
C SER A 43 3.79 -6.90 -2.75
N ALA A 44 5.03 -7.08 -3.23
CA ALA A 44 5.70 -6.07 -4.06
C ALA A 44 4.93 -5.76 -5.36
N GLU A 45 4.37 -6.80 -6.00
CA GLU A 45 3.52 -6.62 -7.18
C GLU A 45 2.25 -5.83 -6.85
N GLU A 46 1.54 -6.21 -5.80
CA GLU A 46 0.32 -5.53 -5.35
C GLU A 46 0.60 -4.10 -4.87
N THR A 47 1.79 -3.84 -4.31
CA THR A 47 2.23 -2.49 -3.93
C THR A 47 2.43 -1.62 -5.15
N GLU A 48 3.13 -2.11 -6.18
CA GLU A 48 3.29 -1.37 -7.44
C GLU A 48 1.93 -1.11 -8.10
N GLU A 49 1.08 -2.14 -8.15
CA GLU A 49 -0.28 -2.04 -8.68
C GLU A 49 -1.09 -0.98 -7.92
N PHE A 50 -1.09 -1.02 -6.59
CA PHE A 50 -1.81 -0.06 -5.75
C PHE A 50 -1.39 1.38 -6.06
N LEU A 51 -0.08 1.67 -6.03
CA LEU A 51 0.45 3.00 -6.28
C LEU A 51 0.10 3.51 -7.69
N ARG A 52 0.17 2.62 -8.68
CA ARG A 52 -0.19 2.93 -10.06
C ARG A 52 -1.69 3.24 -10.19
N LEU A 53 -2.55 2.43 -9.59
CA LEU A 53 -3.99 2.62 -9.60
C LEU A 53 -4.39 3.88 -8.84
N SER A 54 -3.77 4.19 -7.70
CA SER A 54 -4.06 5.41 -6.94
C SER A 54 -3.85 6.67 -7.78
N ARG A 55 -2.80 6.70 -8.61
CA ARG A 55 -2.55 7.81 -9.54
C ARG A 55 -3.62 7.89 -10.63
N LEU A 56 -4.04 6.75 -11.19
CA LEU A 56 -5.10 6.71 -12.20
C LEU A 56 -6.46 7.13 -11.64
N VAL A 57 -6.78 6.74 -10.41
CA VAL A 57 -8.01 7.16 -9.71
C VAL A 57 -8.02 8.67 -9.45
N GLN A 58 -6.86 9.24 -9.11
CA GLN A 58 -6.72 10.68 -8.87
C GLN A 58 -6.66 11.50 -10.15
N SER A 59 -6.19 10.92 -11.26
CA SER A 59 -6.14 11.56 -12.56
C SER A 59 -7.50 11.53 -13.24
N ARG A 60 -8.26 12.62 -13.08
CA ARG A 60 -9.59 12.82 -13.67
C ARG A 60 -9.62 12.79 -15.21
N ASP A 61 -8.45 12.81 -15.86
CA ASP A 61 -8.29 13.03 -17.31
C ASP A 61 -7.45 11.94 -18.00
N ALA A 62 -7.45 10.71 -17.47
CA ALA A 62 -6.62 9.62 -18.01
C ALA A 62 -7.16 9.02 -19.34
N GLY A 63 -8.14 9.64 -20.00
CA GLY A 63 -8.70 9.16 -21.27
C GLY A 63 -9.35 7.77 -21.20
N ILE A 64 -9.64 7.29 -19.99
CA ILE A 64 -10.20 5.96 -19.71
C ILE A 64 -11.73 5.98 -19.83
N THR A 65 -12.29 4.87 -20.29
CA THR A 65 -13.75 4.73 -20.36
C THR A 65 -14.35 4.63 -18.96
N ALA A 66 -15.64 4.92 -18.81
CA ALA A 66 -16.32 4.80 -17.52
C ALA A 66 -16.30 3.36 -16.95
N ALA A 67 -16.25 2.34 -17.82
CA ALA A 67 -16.13 0.95 -17.40
C ALA A 67 -14.73 0.65 -16.85
N ASP A 68 -13.68 1.14 -17.52
CA ASP A 68 -12.30 0.99 -17.07
C ASP A 68 -12.04 1.75 -15.77
N ALA A 69 -12.59 2.97 -15.66
CA ALA A 69 -12.51 3.77 -14.44
C ALA A 69 -13.14 3.04 -13.24
N ARG A 70 -14.26 2.35 -13.46
CA ARG A 70 -14.91 1.55 -12.41
C ARG A 70 -14.07 0.33 -12.04
N ALA A 71 -13.56 -0.43 -13.00
CA ALA A 71 -12.68 -1.56 -12.73
C ALA A 71 -11.40 -1.15 -11.98
N ILE A 72 -10.79 -0.02 -12.37
CA ILE A 72 -9.63 0.57 -11.69
C ILE A 72 -9.98 0.96 -10.25
N SER A 73 -11.14 1.60 -10.05
CA SER A 73 -11.60 2.01 -8.73
C SER A 73 -11.89 0.81 -7.82
N ASP A 74 -12.56 -0.21 -8.34
CA ASP A 74 -12.90 -1.43 -7.61
C ASP A 74 -11.62 -2.20 -7.21
N ARG A 75 -10.66 -2.32 -8.12
CA ARG A 75 -9.37 -2.96 -7.84
C ARG A 75 -8.56 -2.19 -6.79
N HIS A 76 -8.51 -0.86 -6.92
CA HIS A 76 -7.86 0.00 -5.93
C HIS A 76 -8.53 -0.12 -4.56
N ALA A 77 -9.86 -0.17 -4.50
CA ALA A 77 -10.61 -0.34 -3.27
C ALA A 77 -10.33 -1.69 -2.60
N ALA A 78 -10.22 -2.77 -3.38
CA ALA A 78 -9.89 -4.09 -2.86
C ALA A 78 -8.48 -4.14 -2.24
N LEU A 79 -7.47 -3.56 -2.90
CA LEU A 79 -6.11 -3.47 -2.36
C LEU A 79 -6.05 -2.58 -1.13
N LYS A 80 -6.79 -1.46 -1.13
CA LYS A 80 -6.92 -0.57 0.02
C LYS A 80 -7.54 -1.29 1.22
N ALA A 81 -8.58 -2.09 1.01
CA ALA A 81 -9.24 -2.84 2.08
C ALA A 81 -8.26 -3.82 2.75
N ARG A 82 -7.43 -4.52 1.98
CA ARG A 82 -6.40 -5.42 2.52
C ARG A 82 -5.33 -4.69 3.32
N LEU A 83 -4.92 -3.52 2.85
CA LEU A 83 -4.04 -2.63 3.61
C LEU A 83 -4.67 -2.23 4.95
N GLU A 84 -5.93 -1.78 4.94
CA GLU A 84 -6.64 -1.34 6.14
C GLU A 84 -6.87 -2.50 7.13
N GLU A 85 -7.17 -3.70 6.63
CA GLU A 85 -7.28 -4.93 7.43
C GLU A 85 -5.96 -5.27 8.10
N ALA A 86 -4.85 -5.29 7.35
CA ALA A 86 -3.53 -5.57 7.90
C ALA A 86 -3.08 -4.51 8.94
N LEU A 87 -3.43 -3.24 8.74
CA LEU A 87 -3.19 -2.18 9.73
C LEU A 87 -4.00 -2.39 11.01
N GLN A 88 -5.22 -2.91 10.90
CA GLN A 88 -6.05 -3.21 12.06
C GLN A 88 -5.52 -4.43 12.82
N GLU A 89 -5.06 -5.47 12.12
CA GLU A 89 -4.42 -6.65 12.72
C GLU A 89 -3.16 -6.26 13.49
N ASP A 90 -2.25 -5.48 12.89
CA ASP A 90 -1.04 -4.97 13.56
C ASP A 90 -1.38 -4.14 14.80
N ALA A 91 -2.42 -3.30 14.72
CA ALA A 91 -2.90 -2.52 15.86
C ALA A 91 -3.40 -3.43 17.01
N ILE A 92 -4.16 -4.48 16.68
CA ILE A 92 -4.68 -5.44 17.68
C ILE A 92 -3.52 -6.24 18.31
N GLU A 93 -2.56 -6.71 17.53
CA GLU A 93 -1.37 -7.41 18.05
C GLU A 93 -0.55 -6.50 18.98
N SER A 94 -0.36 -5.23 18.60
CA SER A 94 0.37 -4.26 19.43
C SER A 94 -0.29 -4.01 20.80
N LEU A 95 -1.63 -4.01 20.84
CA LEU A 95 -2.40 -3.84 22.08
C LEU A 95 -2.39 -5.10 22.94
N SER A 96 -2.36 -6.27 22.32
CA SER A 96 -2.33 -7.56 23.00
C SER A 96 -0.98 -7.83 23.69
N SER A 97 0.11 -7.29 23.12
CA SER A 97 1.48 -7.37 23.66
C SER A 97 1.64 -6.66 25.02
N TRP A 98 0.80 -5.66 25.34
CA TRP A 98 0.85 -4.94 26.62
C TRP A 98 0.17 -5.67 27.80
N GLY A 99 -0.52 -6.78 27.54
CA GLY A 99 -1.14 -7.62 28.58
C GLY A 99 -0.17 -8.55 29.31
N ASP A 100 1.04 -8.74 28.77
CA ASP A 100 2.05 -9.67 29.29
C ASP A 100 3.13 -8.93 30.08
N ALA A 101 2.72 -8.15 31.08
CA ALA A 101 3.65 -7.62 32.08
C ALA A 101 3.94 -8.75 33.09
N PRO A 102 5.17 -9.29 33.18
CA PRO A 102 5.50 -10.25 34.23
C PRO A 102 5.40 -9.53 35.57
N ARG A 103 4.42 -9.94 36.39
CA ARG A 103 4.32 -9.47 37.77
C ARG A 103 5.50 -10.05 38.56
N PRO A 104 6.31 -9.24 39.27
CA PRO A 104 7.07 -9.71 40.42
C PRO A 104 6.15 -10.00 41.61
#